data_AF-A0A8F9RLV4-F1
#
_entry.id   AF-A0A8F9RLV4-F1
#
_cell.length_a   1.000
_cell.length_b   1.000
_cell.length_c   1.000
_cell.angle_alpha   90.00
_cell.angle_beta   90.00
_cell.angle_gamma   90.00
#
_symmetry.space_group_name_H-M   'P 1'
#
loop_
_entity.id
_entity.type
_entity.pdbx_description
1 polymer ?
#
loop_
_entity_poly.entity_id
_entity_poly.type
_entity_poly.pdbx_seq_one_letter_code
_entity_poly.pdbx_strand_id
1 'polypeptide(L)'
;MKKQIFKYKIIGVLLFIIELFILILFSYGSYDSFIEFGSDKTLSRENMTFVFASMIAFTAMLSIISILLRFRKTILILNVHYSIILFFFLFALVELIYENDYFIEDNFKFIIVFSIIFMLLFITNFFKYRNIDFLEIEDLGKLE
;
A
#
# COMPACT_ATOMS: atom_id res chain seq x y z
N MET A 1 -12.82 -16.39 -23.34
CA MET A 1 -12.99 -15.04 -22.77
C MET A 1 -13.43 -15.04 -21.29
N LYS A 2 -14.40 -15.85 -20.84
CA LYS A 2 -14.87 -15.89 -19.43
C LYS A 2 -13.76 -16.14 -18.37
N LYS A 3 -12.75 -16.97 -18.65
CA LYS A 3 -11.63 -17.24 -17.71
C LYS A 3 -10.74 -16.02 -17.45
N GLN A 4 -10.58 -15.13 -18.44
CA GLN A 4 -9.78 -13.91 -18.29
C GLN A 4 -10.50 -12.90 -17.41
N ILE A 5 -11.79 -12.65 -17.68
CA ILE A 5 -12.66 -11.74 -16.92
C ILE A 5 -12.70 -12.12 -15.41
N PHE A 6 -12.84 -13.41 -15.10
CA PHE A 6 -12.86 -13.89 -13.72
C PHE A 6 -11.52 -13.71 -12.98
N LYS A 7 -10.40 -13.88 -13.69
CA LYS A 7 -9.04 -13.69 -13.14
C LYS A 7 -8.81 -12.23 -12.72
N TYR A 8 -9.30 -11.26 -13.49
CA TYR A 8 -9.13 -9.83 -13.16
C TYR A 8 -10.02 -9.38 -12.00
N LYS A 9 -11.25 -9.90 -11.92
CA LYS A 9 -12.15 -9.65 -10.78
C LYS A 9 -11.55 -10.16 -9.47
N ILE A 10 -10.94 -11.35 -9.48
CA ILE A 10 -10.26 -11.91 -8.31
C ILE A 10 -9.11 -11.01 -7.85
N ILE A 11 -8.36 -10.42 -8.77
CA ILE A 11 -7.20 -9.60 -8.41
C ILE A 11 -7.64 -8.25 -7.85
N GLY A 12 -8.71 -7.65 -8.38
CA GLY A 12 -9.32 -6.47 -7.76
C GLY A 12 -9.80 -6.72 -6.33
N VAL A 13 -10.43 -7.89 -6.08
CA VAL A 13 -10.83 -8.30 -4.72
C VAL A 13 -9.62 -8.54 -3.82
N LEU A 14 -8.56 -9.18 -4.35
CA LEU A 14 -7.33 -9.40 -3.60
C LEU A 14 -6.69 -8.08 -3.18
N LEU A 15 -6.54 -7.14 -4.11
CA LEU A 15 -6.03 -5.79 -3.82
C LEU A 15 -6.91 -5.10 -2.78
N PHE A 16 -8.24 -5.15 -2.93
CA PHE A 16 -9.15 -4.59 -1.93
C PHE A 16 -8.93 -5.16 -0.51
N ILE A 17 -8.77 -6.48 -0.38
CA ILE A 17 -8.53 -7.13 0.92
C ILE A 17 -7.17 -6.71 1.50
N ILE A 18 -6.14 -6.61 0.65
CA ILE A 18 -4.80 -6.16 1.06
C ILE A 18 -4.87 -4.71 1.56
N GLU A 19 -5.50 -3.81 0.81
CA GLU A 19 -5.66 -2.41 1.21
C GLU A 19 -6.48 -2.28 2.50
N LEU A 20 -7.50 -3.11 2.69
CA LEU A 20 -8.28 -3.14 3.93
C LEU A 20 -7.40 -3.56 5.12
N PHE A 21 -6.56 -4.58 4.93
CA PHE A 21 -5.60 -5.01 5.96
C PHE A 21 -4.59 -3.92 6.29
N ILE A 22 -4.00 -3.27 5.27
CA ILE A 22 -3.08 -2.14 5.43
C ILE A 22 -3.77 -0.99 6.18
N LEU A 23 -4.99 -0.63 5.79
CA LEU A 23 -5.75 0.44 6.44
C LEU A 23 -5.92 0.15 7.94
N ILE A 24 -6.34 -1.06 8.31
CA ILE A 24 -6.53 -1.44 9.71
C ILE A 24 -5.20 -1.37 10.47
N LEU A 25 -4.14 -1.97 9.91
CA LEU A 25 -2.84 -2.06 10.56
C LEU A 25 -2.21 -0.69 10.78
N PHE A 26 -2.23 0.18 9.77
CA PHE A 26 -1.64 1.52 9.88
C PHE A 26 -2.54 2.52 10.60
N SER A 27 -3.86 2.35 10.60
CA SER A 27 -4.74 3.15 11.47
C SER A 27 -4.50 2.81 12.94
N TYR A 28 -4.34 1.52 13.27
CA TYR A 28 -3.97 1.10 14.61
C TYR A 28 -2.59 1.63 15.01
N GLY A 29 -1.58 1.48 14.15
CA GLY A 29 -0.24 2.03 14.41
C GLY A 29 -0.25 3.55 14.57
N SER A 30 -1.05 4.27 13.78
CA SER A 30 -1.21 5.73 13.94
C SER A 30 -1.85 6.09 15.28
N TYR A 31 -2.85 5.33 15.73
CA TYR A 31 -3.48 5.55 17.04
C TYR A 31 -2.49 5.32 18.18
N ASP A 32 -1.69 4.27 18.10
CA ASP A 32 -0.66 3.95 19.10
C ASP A 32 0.40 5.05 19.17
N SER A 33 0.97 5.45 18.02
CA SER A 33 1.94 6.53 17.95
C SER A 33 1.35 7.91 18.30
N PHE A 34 0.04 8.11 18.14
CA PHE A 34 -0.63 9.34 18.57
C PHE A 34 -0.66 9.48 20.10
N ILE A 35 -0.77 8.38 20.84
CA ILE A 35 -0.72 8.40 22.31
C ILE A 35 0.66 8.87 22.80
N GLU A 36 1.71 8.54 22.05
CA GLU A 36 3.10 8.91 22.33
C GLU A 36 3.51 10.26 21.71
N PHE A 37 2.58 10.93 21.02
CA PHE A 37 2.82 12.20 20.32
C PHE A 37 2.99 13.35 21.34
N GLY A 38 4.25 13.62 21.71
CA GLY A 38 4.67 14.63 22.70
C GLY A 38 5.36 15.85 22.08
N SER A 39 5.07 17.04 22.63
CA SER A 39 5.29 18.37 22.05
C SER A 39 6.73 18.87 21.92
N ASP A 40 7.74 18.14 22.42
CA ASP A 40 9.02 18.79 22.74
C ASP A 40 10.08 18.66 21.63
N LYS A 41 9.88 17.79 20.64
CA LYS A 41 10.75 17.67 19.45
C LYS A 41 9.93 17.38 18.18
N THR A 42 9.86 18.33 17.26
CA THR A 42 9.15 18.19 15.98
C THR A 42 9.72 17.09 15.06
N LEU A 43 10.95 16.65 15.29
CA LEU A 43 11.66 15.58 14.56
C LEU A 43 12.03 14.43 15.50
N SER A 44 11.05 13.90 16.22
CA SER A 44 11.22 12.65 16.98
C SER A 44 10.78 11.44 16.14
N ARG A 45 11.26 10.26 16.50
CA ARG A 45 10.93 8.98 15.85
C ARG A 45 9.44 8.68 15.88
N GLU A 46 8.81 8.96 17.02
CA GLU A 46 7.38 8.78 17.26
C GLU A 46 6.58 9.71 16.33
N ASN A 47 7.02 10.96 16.19
CA ASN A 47 6.38 11.94 15.31
C ASN A 47 6.49 11.55 13.83
N MET A 48 7.66 11.07 13.40
CA MET A 48 7.86 10.57 12.04
C MET A 48 7.03 9.31 11.77
N THR A 49 7.01 8.37 12.72
CA THR A 49 6.21 7.14 12.62
C THR A 49 4.73 7.47 12.53
N PHE A 50 4.23 8.38 13.36
CA PHE A 50 2.85 8.86 13.32
C PHE A 50 2.48 9.48 11.98
N VAL A 51 3.33 10.37 11.44
CA VAL A 51 3.09 11.04 10.15
C VAL A 51 3.04 10.03 9.01
N PHE A 52 4.02 9.11 8.92
CA PHE A 52 4.02 8.08 7.89
C PHE A 52 2.86 7.11 8.04
N ALA A 53 2.56 6.65 9.26
CA ALA A 53 1.45 5.74 9.50
C ALA A 53 0.11 6.38 9.11
N SER A 54 -0.09 7.65 9.46
CA SER A 54 -1.29 8.41 9.09
C SER A 54 -1.39 8.59 7.58
N MET A 55 -0.28 8.89 6.91
CA MET A 55 -0.22 9.05 5.46
C MET A 55 -0.50 7.73 4.73
N ILE A 56 0.01 6.61 5.23
CA ILE A 56 -0.27 5.27 4.70
C ILE A 56 -1.74 4.90 4.91
N ALA A 57 -2.30 5.12 6.11
CA ALA A 57 -3.71 4.86 6.38
C ALA A 57 -4.62 5.71 5.48
N PHE A 58 -4.33 7.01 5.34
CA PHE A 58 -5.09 7.90 4.46
C PHE A 58 -5.02 7.47 2.99
N THR A 59 -3.83 7.11 2.50
CA THR A 59 -3.67 6.67 1.10
C THR A 59 -4.24 5.28 0.85
N ALA A 60 -4.24 4.37 1.82
CA ALA A 60 -4.96 3.10 1.76
C ALA A 60 -6.48 3.32 1.65
N MET A 61 -7.03 4.25 2.42
CA MET A 61 -8.45 4.64 2.30
C MET A 61 -8.76 5.17 0.90
N LEU A 62 -7.91 6.03 0.33
CA LEU A 62 -8.06 6.51 -1.05
C LEU A 62 -7.96 5.38 -2.08
N SER A 63 -7.04 4.43 -1.89
CA SER A 63 -6.93 3.22 -2.72
C SER A 63 -8.22 2.41 -2.70
N ILE A 64 -8.77 2.14 -1.52
CA ILE A 64 -10.05 1.42 -1.34
C ILE A 64 -11.19 2.14 -2.06
N ILE A 65 -11.35 3.45 -1.84
CA ILE A 65 -12.37 4.26 -2.51
C ILE A 65 -12.19 4.19 -4.03
N SER A 66 -10.94 4.30 -4.52
CA SER A 66 -10.66 4.24 -5.96
C SER A 66 -10.98 2.87 -6.58
N ILE A 67 -10.76 1.78 -5.83
CA ILE A 67 -11.13 0.42 -6.25
C ILE A 67 -12.65 0.28 -6.30
N LEU A 68 -13.37 0.72 -5.26
CA LEU A 68 -14.84 0.64 -5.18
C LEU A 68 -15.53 1.46 -6.26
N LEU A 69 -15.05 2.69 -6.49
CA LEU A 69 -15.56 3.60 -7.52
C LEU A 69 -15.02 3.29 -8.92
N ARG A 70 -14.17 2.27 -9.06
CA ARG A 70 -13.53 1.85 -10.32
C ARG A 70 -12.91 3.03 -11.08
N PHE A 71 -12.21 3.88 -10.35
CA PHE A 71 -11.66 5.11 -10.91
C PHE A 71 -10.57 4.80 -11.94
N ARG A 72 -10.52 5.57 -13.05
CA ARG A 72 -9.51 5.33 -14.12
C ARG A 72 -8.07 5.43 -13.63
N LYS A 73 -7.83 6.16 -12.54
CA LYS A 73 -6.50 6.38 -11.96
C LYS A 73 -6.18 5.44 -10.78
N THR A 74 -6.97 4.40 -10.52
CA THR A 74 -6.74 3.45 -9.40
C THR A 74 -5.34 2.87 -9.40
N ILE A 75 -4.80 2.47 -10.56
CA ILE A 75 -3.42 1.96 -10.69
C ILE A 75 -2.38 3.01 -10.23
N LEU A 76 -2.60 4.27 -10.59
CA LEU A 76 -1.70 5.37 -10.20
C LEU A 76 -1.78 5.62 -8.68
N ILE A 77 -2.99 5.60 -8.11
CA ILE A 77 -3.20 5.76 -6.66
C ILE A 77 -2.51 4.64 -5.89
N LEU A 78 -2.68 3.38 -6.30
CA LEU A 78 -2.03 2.22 -5.69
C LEU A 78 -0.50 2.30 -5.79
N ASN A 79 0.05 2.73 -6.93
CA ASN A 79 1.49 2.93 -7.07
C ASN A 79 2.04 4.03 -6.14
N VAL A 80 1.32 5.15 -6.02
CA VAL A 80 1.69 6.21 -5.06
C VAL A 80 1.64 5.67 -3.64
N HIS A 81 0.56 4.94 -3.28
CA HIS A 81 0.41 4.32 -1.97
C HIS A 81 1.58 3.36 -1.64
N TYR A 82 1.89 2.42 -2.52
CA TYR A 82 3.00 1.48 -2.30
C TYR A 82 4.38 2.16 -2.32
N SER A 83 4.54 3.27 -3.04
CA SER A 83 5.76 4.07 -2.98
C SER A 83 5.91 4.75 -1.61
N ILE A 84 4.81 5.24 -1.01
CA ILE A 84 4.84 5.82 0.34
C ILE A 84 5.20 4.76 1.37
N ILE A 85 4.63 3.55 1.27
CA ILE A 85 5.01 2.42 2.15
C ILE A 85 6.51 2.10 1.97
N LEU A 86 7.00 2.06 0.74
CA LEU A 86 8.43 1.83 0.46
C LEU A 86 9.31 2.90 1.13
N PHE A 87 8.95 4.18 0.98
CA PHE A 87 9.68 5.27 1.62
C PHE A 87 9.68 5.18 3.14
N PHE A 88 8.56 4.80 3.75
CA PHE A 88 8.47 4.60 5.19
C PHE A 88 9.46 3.51 5.66
N PHE A 89 9.50 2.36 5.01
CA PHE A 89 10.44 1.29 5.38
C PHE A 89 11.91 1.63 5.07
N LEU A 90 12.17 2.39 4.01
CA LEU A 90 13.51 2.92 3.74
C LEU A 90 13.97 3.89 4.83
N PHE A 91 13.08 4.78 5.29
CA PHE A 91 13.37 5.68 6.40
C PHE A 91 13.67 4.90 7.68
N ALA A 92 12.84 3.93 8.03
CA ALA A 92 13.06 3.06 9.20
C ALA A 92 14.39 2.29 9.12
N LEU A 93 14.78 1.83 7.93
CA LEU A 93 16.07 1.16 7.72
C LEU A 93 17.25 2.11 7.96
N VAL A 94 17.20 3.32 7.38
CA VAL A 94 18.25 4.32 7.55
C VAL A 94 18.38 4.73 9.01
N GLU A 95 17.27 4.87 9.72
CA GLU A 95 17.24 5.19 11.15
C GLU A 95 17.91 4.09 11.99
N LEU A 96 17.57 2.81 11.80
CA LEU A 96 18.22 1.69 12.51
C LEU A 96 19.73 1.64 12.27
N ILE A 97 20.17 1.94 11.04
CA ILE A 97 21.60 2.00 10.71
C ILE A 97 22.26 3.19 11.42
N TYR A 98 21.61 4.34 11.45
CA TYR A 98 22.14 5.56 12.08
C TYR A 98 22.25 5.42 13.61
N GLU A 99 21.27 4.78 14.25
CA GLU A 99 21.23 4.55 15.70
C GLU A 99 22.15 3.39 16.14
N ASN A 100 22.77 2.65 15.22
CA ASN A 100 23.51 1.40 15.46
C ASN A 100 22.66 0.29 16.14
N ASP A 101 21.34 0.37 16.02
CA ASP A 101 20.38 -0.62 16.54
C ASP A 101 20.03 -1.70 15.49
N TYR A 102 20.81 -1.78 14.42
CA TYR A 102 20.62 -2.75 13.33
C TYR A 102 21.17 -4.13 13.68
N PHE A 103 20.30 -5.14 13.83
CA PHE A 103 20.70 -6.52 14.05
C PHE A 103 20.65 -7.35 12.76
N ILE A 104 21.44 -8.42 12.71
CA ILE A 104 21.46 -9.34 11.55
C ILE A 104 20.05 -9.91 11.27
N GLU A 105 19.26 -10.13 12.30
CA GLU A 105 17.87 -10.63 12.21
C GLU A 105 16.93 -9.66 11.49
N ASP A 106 17.23 -8.36 11.50
CA ASP A 106 16.41 -7.34 10.82
C ASP A 106 16.57 -7.40 9.30
N ASN A 107 17.69 -7.91 8.78
CA ASN A 107 17.87 -8.16 7.34
C ASN A 107 16.70 -8.96 6.77
N PHE A 108 16.30 -10.03 7.47
CA PHE A 108 15.25 -10.92 6.97
C PHE A 108 13.88 -10.23 6.96
N LYS A 109 13.60 -9.40 7.98
CA LYS A 109 12.38 -8.59 8.06
C LYS A 109 12.29 -7.62 6.88
N PHE A 110 13.36 -6.85 6.63
CA PHE A 110 13.40 -5.91 5.51
C PHE A 110 13.33 -6.59 4.15
N ILE A 111 14.01 -7.72 3.96
CA ILE A 111 13.94 -8.50 2.71
C ILE A 111 12.50 -8.94 2.43
N ILE A 112 11.80 -9.48 3.43
CA ILE A 112 10.40 -9.91 3.29
C ILE A 112 9.52 -8.71 2.91
N VAL A 113 9.62 -7.62 3.67
CA VAL A 113 8.79 -6.44 3.46
C VAL A 113 9.01 -5.85 2.07
N PHE A 114 10.27 -5.62 1.67
CA PHE A 114 10.57 -5.10 0.33
C PHE A 114 10.09 -6.05 -0.78
N SER A 115 10.27 -7.36 -0.60
CA SER A 115 9.79 -8.35 -1.57
C SER A 115 8.27 -8.28 -1.75
N ILE A 116 7.52 -8.14 -0.66
CA ILE A 116 6.06 -7.98 -0.71
C ILE A 116 5.69 -6.69 -1.43
N ILE A 117 6.31 -5.55 -1.10
CA ILE A 117 6.03 -4.26 -1.75
C ILE A 117 6.32 -4.33 -3.26
N PHE A 118 7.46 -4.89 -3.66
CA PHE A 118 7.79 -5.06 -5.08
C PHE A 118 6.82 -5.99 -5.80
N MET A 119 6.36 -7.06 -5.14
CA MET A 119 5.33 -7.94 -5.67
C MET A 119 4.00 -7.19 -5.88
N LEU A 120 3.57 -6.35 -4.93
CA LEU A 120 2.35 -5.55 -5.05
C LEU A 120 2.45 -4.52 -6.18
N LEU A 121 3.59 -3.82 -6.28
CA LEU A 121 3.86 -2.91 -7.41
C LEU A 121 3.84 -3.67 -8.74
N PHE A 122 4.45 -4.84 -8.81
CA PHE A 122 4.46 -5.66 -10.02
C PHE A 122 3.04 -6.09 -10.41
N ILE A 123 2.26 -6.64 -9.47
CA ILE A 123 0.87 -7.07 -9.71
C ILE A 123 0.04 -5.90 -10.20
N THR A 124 0.12 -4.75 -9.52
CA THR A 124 -0.65 -3.54 -9.87
C THR A 124 -0.31 -3.03 -11.28
N ASN A 125 0.98 -3.01 -11.65
CA ASN A 125 1.43 -2.52 -12.95
C ASN A 125 1.27 -3.55 -14.08
N PHE A 126 1.24 -4.85 -13.77
CA PHE A 126 0.99 -5.89 -14.77
C PHE A 126 -0.35 -5.69 -15.49
N PHE A 127 -1.37 -5.14 -14.81
CA PHE A 127 -2.66 -4.82 -15.43
C PHE A 127 -2.62 -3.61 -16.35
N LYS A 128 -1.74 -2.64 -16.08
CA LYS A 128 -1.56 -1.45 -16.92
C LYS A 128 -1.10 -1.82 -18.33
N TYR A 129 -0.20 -2.80 -18.44
CA TYR A 129 0.40 -3.21 -19.73
C TYR A 129 -0.53 -4.04 -20.62
N ARG A 130 -1.66 -4.53 -20.11
CA ARG A 130 -2.63 -5.30 -20.90
C ARG A 130 -3.79 -4.48 -21.47
N ASN A 131 -3.80 -3.15 -21.36
CA ASN A 131 -4.93 -2.28 -21.76
C ASN A 131 -6.27 -2.80 -21.22
N ILE A 132 -6.31 -3.20 -19.96
CA ILE A 132 -7.54 -3.67 -19.33
C ILE A 132 -8.10 -2.48 -18.58
N ASP A 133 -9.01 -1.76 -19.22
CA ASP A 133 -9.84 -0.81 -18.49
C ASP A 133 -10.71 -1.61 -17.52
N PHE A 134 -10.53 -1.37 -16.22
CA PHE A 134 -11.38 -1.96 -15.16
C PHE A 134 -12.88 -1.67 -15.39
N LEU A 135 -13.20 -0.67 -16.21
CA LEU A 135 -14.53 -0.31 -16.69
C LEU A 135 -15.11 -1.26 -17.74
N GLU A 136 -14.30 -1.85 -18.63
CA GLU A 136 -14.79 -2.69 -19.75
C GLU A 136 -15.12 -4.14 -19.34
N ILE A 137 -14.83 -4.51 -18.09
CA ILE A 137 -15.09 -5.85 -17.55
C ILE A 137 -16.60 -6.15 -17.47
N GLU A 138 -17.46 -5.13 -17.40
CA GLU A 138 -18.93 -5.30 -17.39
C GLU A 138 -19.59 -5.16 -18.76
N ASP A 139 -18.99 -4.49 -19.74
CA ASP A 139 -19.55 -4.38 -21.10
C ASP A 139 -19.20 -5.60 -21.98
N LEU A 140 -18.20 -6.40 -21.59
CA LEU A 140 -17.92 -7.71 -22.19
C LEU A 140 -18.93 -8.78 -21.74
N GLY A 141 -20.15 -8.66 -22.26
CA GLY A 141 -21.27 -9.56 -21.98
C GLY A 141 -22.65 -8.99 -22.33
N LYS A 142 -22.75 -7.68 -22.59
CA LYS A 142 -23.90 -7.10 -23.27
C LYS A 142 -23.76 -7.40 -24.76
N LEU A 143 -24.46 -8.43 -25.20
CA LEU A 143 -24.73 -8.67 -26.60
C LEU A 143 -25.52 -7.47 -27.14
N GLU A 144 -24.88 -6.65 -27.97
CA GLU A 144 -25.54 -6.27 -29.22
C GLU A 144 -25.18 -7.32 -30.28
#